data_AF-A0A6J6DYE2-F1
#
_entry.id   AF-A0A6J6DYE2-F1
#
_cell.length_a   1.000
_cell.length_b   1.000
_cell.length_c   1.000
_cell.angle_alpha   90.00
_cell.angle_beta   90.00
_cell.angle_gamma   90.00
#
_symmetry.space_group_name_H-M   'P 1'
#
loop_
_entity.id
_entity.type
_entity.pdbx_description
1 polymer ?
#
loop_
_entity_poly.entity_id
_entity_poly.type
_entity_poly.pdbx_seq_one_letter_code
_entity_poly.pdbx_strand_id
1 'polypeptide(L)'
;MFATYDDSVSAVPSRDLLPGGIFSTRRQVRRIGGLMGIAVAVCLWLTGVIVGWLLSGLVGGAISFVLMVMALPVMPILGMPAVGGGSRLLIAMAISATLWWILGQVVATRVAQRPVVGWREWAKEFVTMGLGLWIGAAMALAIGALALGAL
;
A
#
# COMPACT_ATOMS: atom_id res chain seq x y z
N MET A 1 -62.94 -3.32 25.88
CA MET A 1 -61.97 -2.43 26.54
C MET A 1 -60.59 -3.01 26.22
N PHE A 2 -59.80 -2.30 25.42
CA PHE A 2 -58.58 -2.78 24.76
C PHE A 2 -57.41 -2.94 25.73
N ALA A 3 -56.51 -3.86 25.36
CA ALA A 3 -55.38 -4.35 26.11
C ALA A 3 -54.35 -3.27 26.50
N THR A 4 -53.96 -3.23 27.77
CA THR A 4 -52.66 -2.69 28.20
C THR A 4 -51.62 -3.78 27.97
N TYR A 5 -51.11 -3.85 26.74
CA TYR A 5 -49.87 -4.57 26.45
C TYR A 5 -48.73 -3.77 27.08
N ASP A 6 -47.96 -4.45 27.92
CA ASP A 6 -46.88 -3.90 28.71
C ASP A 6 -45.75 -3.39 27.79
N ASP A 7 -45.63 -2.06 27.64
CA ASP A 7 -44.57 -1.40 26.84
C ASP A 7 -43.16 -1.53 27.47
N SER A 8 -43.00 -2.32 28.54
CA SER A 8 -41.70 -2.52 29.19
C SER A 8 -40.73 -3.47 28.46
N VAL A 9 -41.14 -4.07 27.33
CA VAL A 9 -40.29 -4.98 26.53
C VAL A 9 -40.10 -4.47 25.09
N SER A 10 -39.50 -3.29 24.92
CA SER A 10 -38.92 -2.93 23.61
C SER A 10 -37.81 -1.87 23.66
N ALA A 11 -37.09 -1.74 24.77
CA ALA A 11 -35.75 -1.18 24.72
C ALA A 11 -34.78 -2.26 24.22
N VAL A 12 -34.86 -2.62 22.92
CA VAL A 12 -33.71 -3.24 22.26
C VAL A 12 -32.57 -2.25 22.45
N PRO A 13 -31.50 -2.58 23.19
CA PRO A 13 -30.41 -1.64 23.39
C PRO A 13 -29.89 -1.31 21.99
N SER A 14 -30.03 -0.05 21.59
CA SER A 14 -29.48 0.47 20.36
C SER A 14 -28.01 0.06 20.34
N ARG A 15 -27.65 -0.88 19.44
CA ARG A 15 -26.28 -1.39 19.28
C ARG A 15 -25.26 -0.30 18.91
N ASP A 16 -25.71 0.94 18.82
CA ASP A 16 -24.98 2.16 18.47
C ASP A 16 -24.38 2.93 19.66
N LEU A 17 -24.57 2.49 20.91
CA LEU A 17 -24.08 3.21 22.10
C LEU A 17 -22.80 2.64 22.75
N LEU A 18 -22.04 1.79 22.06
CA LEU A 18 -20.68 1.41 22.49
C LEU A 18 -19.64 2.27 21.74
N PRO A 19 -18.99 3.24 22.40
CA PRO A 19 -17.79 3.90 21.86
C PRO A 19 -16.71 2.84 21.69
N GLY A 20 -16.59 2.28 20.48
CA GLY A 20 -15.68 1.19 20.16
C GLY A 20 -16.32 -0.07 19.55
N GLY A 21 -17.58 -0.03 19.10
CA GLY A 21 -18.18 -1.15 18.36
C GLY A 21 -17.44 -1.47 17.06
N ILE A 22 -17.47 -2.74 16.65
CA ILE A 22 -16.86 -3.37 15.45
C ILE A 22 -17.01 -2.55 14.14
N PHE A 23 -18.04 -1.70 14.05
CA PHE A 23 -18.27 -0.77 12.94
C PHE A 23 -17.30 0.43 12.91
N SER A 24 -16.81 0.90 14.07
CA SER A 24 -15.79 1.95 14.18
C SER A 24 -14.45 1.50 13.61
N THR A 25 -14.02 0.27 13.92
CA THR A 25 -12.81 -0.35 13.39
C THR A 25 -12.88 -0.50 11.87
N ARG A 26 -14.04 -0.89 11.32
CA ARG A 26 -14.26 -0.98 9.85
C ARG A 26 -14.10 0.38 9.16
N ARG A 27 -14.65 1.44 9.76
CA ARG A 27 -14.56 2.80 9.19
C ARG A 27 -13.16 3.38 9.30
N GLN A 28 -12.43 3.04 10.36
CA GLN A 28 -11.03 3.43 10.55
C GLN A 28 -10.10 2.74 9.55
N VAL A 29 -10.24 1.43 9.35
CA VAL A 29 -9.45 0.67 8.35
C VAL A 29 -9.69 1.21 6.94
N ARG A 30 -10.95 1.53 6.59
CA ARG A 30 -11.29 2.17 5.30
C ARG A 30 -10.72 3.57 5.11
N ARG A 31 -10.45 4.33 6.18
CA ARG A 31 -9.86 5.67 6.07
C ARG A 31 -8.34 5.64 5.99
N ILE A 32 -7.69 4.67 6.63
CA ILE A 32 -6.24 4.63 6.82
C ILE A 32 -5.55 3.66 5.84
N GLY A 33 -6.30 2.81 5.15
CA GLY A 33 -5.77 1.83 4.18
C GLY A 33 -4.81 2.41 3.14
N GLY A 34 -5.22 3.50 2.47
CA GLY A 34 -4.36 4.20 1.52
C GLY A 34 -3.10 4.79 2.15
N LEU A 35 -3.21 5.39 3.35
CA LEU A 35 -2.06 5.92 4.09
C LEU A 35 -1.05 4.82 4.43
N MET A 36 -1.53 3.64 4.82
CA MET A 36 -0.65 2.49 5.10
C MET A 36 0.05 1.99 3.84
N GLY A 37 -0.61 2.04 2.67
CA GLY A 37 0.03 1.77 1.39
C GLY A 37 1.20 2.72 1.10
N ILE A 38 1.00 4.03 1.33
CA ILE A 38 2.08 5.02 1.23
C ILE A 38 3.18 4.74 2.27
N ALA A 39 2.82 4.40 3.51
CA ALA A 39 3.80 4.10 4.55
C ALA A 39 4.71 2.93 4.15
N VAL A 40 4.17 1.89 3.52
CA VAL A 40 4.98 0.78 2.98
C VAL A 40 5.94 1.28 1.90
N ALA A 41 5.48 2.10 0.96
CA ALA A 41 6.32 2.67 -0.08
C ALA A 41 7.46 3.53 0.51
N VAL A 42 7.17 4.34 1.53
CA VAL A 42 8.17 5.15 2.23
C VAL A 42 9.17 4.27 2.96
N CYS A 43 8.73 3.22 3.66
CA CYS A 43 9.64 2.28 4.32
C CYS A 43 10.59 1.60 3.33
N LEU A 44 10.08 1.16 2.17
CA LEU A 44 10.92 0.57 1.11
C LEU A 44 11.94 1.58 0.57
N TRP A 45 11.48 2.81 0.29
CA TRP A 45 12.35 3.88 -0.21
C TRP A 45 13.47 4.21 0.79
N LEU A 46 13.12 4.40 2.06
CA LEU A 46 14.10 4.65 3.13
C LEU A 46 15.09 3.50 3.28
N THR A 47 14.61 2.26 3.21
CA THR A 47 15.48 1.07 3.26
C THR A 47 16.47 1.07 2.09
N GLY A 48 16.01 1.40 0.87
CA GLY A 48 16.90 1.56 -0.29
C GLY A 48 17.97 2.62 -0.07
N VAL A 49 17.59 3.80 0.43
CA VAL A 49 18.53 4.89 0.75
C VAL A 49 19.55 4.43 1.79
N ILE A 50 19.11 3.84 2.90
CA ILE A 50 19.97 3.37 3.99
C ILE A 50 20.96 2.31 3.48
N VAL A 51 20.50 1.35 2.66
CA VAL A 51 21.36 0.31 2.09
C VAL A 51 22.40 0.91 1.16
N GLY A 52 22.02 1.88 0.32
CA GLY A 52 22.99 2.57 -0.56
C GLY A 52 24.03 3.38 0.21
N TRP A 53 23.68 3.88 1.39
CA TRP A 53 24.62 4.56 2.29
C TRP A 53 25.53 3.57 3.04
N LEU A 54 25.00 2.42 3.46
CA LEU A 54 25.74 1.45 4.27
C LEU A 54 26.65 0.54 3.43
N LEU A 55 26.19 0.16 2.23
CA LEU A 55 26.90 -0.73 1.32
C LEU A 55 27.45 0.07 0.14
N SER A 56 28.76 0.32 0.16
CA SER A 56 29.46 0.92 -0.98
C SER A 56 29.79 -0.12 -2.06
N GLY A 57 29.81 0.30 -3.32
CA GLY A 57 30.19 -0.53 -4.47
C GLY A 57 29.01 -1.04 -5.30
N LEU A 58 29.30 -1.84 -6.32
CA LEU A 58 28.32 -2.27 -7.33
C LEU A 58 27.13 -3.03 -6.71
N VAL A 59 27.41 -3.93 -5.76
CA VAL A 59 26.38 -4.74 -5.09
C VAL A 59 25.44 -3.87 -4.25
N GLY A 60 25.99 -2.95 -3.45
CA GLY A 60 25.20 -2.02 -2.66
C GLY A 60 24.35 -1.08 -3.52
N GLY A 61 24.92 -0.59 -4.62
CA GLY A 61 24.21 0.21 -5.62
C GLY A 61 23.07 -0.57 -6.28
N ALA A 62 23.29 -1.83 -6.67
CA ALA A 62 22.27 -2.67 -7.28
C ALA A 62 21.11 -2.97 -6.31
N ILE A 63 21.41 -3.33 -5.05
CA ILE A 63 20.37 -3.61 -4.04
C ILE A 63 19.57 -2.36 -3.73
N SER A 64 20.26 -1.23 -3.52
CA SER A 64 19.62 0.09 -3.32
C SER A 64 18.70 0.45 -4.47
N PHE A 65 19.16 0.26 -5.71
CA PHE A 65 18.39 0.53 -6.92
C PHE A 65 17.14 -0.36 -7.01
N VAL A 66 17.27 -1.67 -6.79
CA VAL A 66 16.13 -2.60 -6.79
C VAL A 66 15.11 -2.19 -5.73
N LEU A 67 15.55 -1.84 -4.52
CA LEU A 67 14.65 -1.35 -3.46
C LEU A 67 13.95 -0.04 -3.84
N MET A 68 14.67 0.90 -4.49
CA MET A 68 14.06 2.13 -4.99
C MET A 68 13.03 1.87 -6.10
N VAL A 69 13.30 0.94 -7.01
CA VAL A 69 12.33 0.56 -8.05
C VAL A 69 11.11 -0.13 -7.44
N MET A 70 11.31 -0.97 -6.42
CA MET A 70 10.19 -1.57 -5.69
C MET A 70 9.37 -0.54 -4.93
N ALA A 71 9.99 0.53 -4.41
CA ALA A 71 9.27 1.65 -3.80
C ALA A 71 8.55 2.53 -4.83
N LEU A 72 9.20 2.78 -5.98
CA LEU A 72 8.76 3.66 -7.06
C LEU A 72 8.69 2.89 -8.38
N PRO A 73 7.69 2.00 -8.56
CA PRO A 73 7.63 1.11 -9.74
C PRO A 73 7.45 1.85 -11.07
N VAL A 74 7.09 3.13 -11.04
CA VAL A 74 6.94 3.98 -12.23
C VAL A 74 8.29 4.58 -12.68
N MET A 75 9.29 4.58 -11.81
CA MET A 75 10.60 5.18 -12.06
C MET A 75 11.30 4.62 -13.32
N PRO A 76 11.32 3.29 -13.56
CA PRO A 76 11.95 2.73 -14.78
C PRO A 76 11.23 3.15 -16.07
N ILE A 77 9.91 3.29 -16.03
CA ILE A 77 9.10 3.69 -17.20
C ILE A 77 9.49 5.09 -17.67
N LEU A 78 9.86 5.97 -16.75
CA LEU A 78 10.28 7.34 -17.04
C LEU A 78 11.75 7.43 -17.46
N GLY A 79 12.45 6.30 -17.60
CA GLY A 79 13.84 6.23 -18.04
C GLY A 79 14.86 6.61 -16.95
N MET A 80 14.46 6.62 -15.69
CA MET A 80 15.42 6.79 -14.58
C MET A 80 16.10 5.46 -14.24
N PRO A 81 17.42 5.43 -14.01
CA PRO A 81 18.31 6.58 -13.77
C PRO A 81 19.00 7.15 -15.02
N ALA A 82 18.77 6.58 -16.21
CA ALA A 82 19.47 6.97 -17.45
C ALA A 82 19.22 8.42 -17.86
N VAL A 83 18.05 8.98 -17.50
CA VAL A 83 17.72 10.38 -17.75
C VAL A 83 17.53 11.10 -16.41
N GLY A 84 18.45 12.01 -16.08
CA GLY A 84 18.36 12.86 -14.88
C GLY A 84 17.23 13.90 -14.96
N GLY A 85 16.81 14.41 -13.80
CA GLY A 85 15.87 15.54 -13.72
C GLY A 85 14.94 15.47 -12.50
N GLY A 86 15.00 16.49 -11.64
CA GLY A 86 14.18 16.55 -10.41
C GLY A 86 12.67 16.55 -10.66
N SER A 87 12.19 17.20 -11.72
CA SER A 87 10.77 17.25 -12.07
C SER A 87 10.20 15.87 -12.42
N ARG A 88 10.95 15.06 -13.17
CA ARG A 88 10.56 13.67 -13.50
C ARG A 88 10.54 12.78 -12.27
N LEU A 89 11.45 13.01 -11.31
CA LEU A 89 11.49 12.28 -10.05
C LEU A 89 10.24 12.60 -9.21
N LEU A 90 9.87 13.88 -9.13
CA LEU A 90 8.64 14.31 -8.46
C LEU A 90 7.39 13.70 -9.09
N ILE A 91 7.32 13.64 -10.42
CA ILE A 91 6.22 12.98 -11.15
C ILE A 91 6.21 11.47 -10.84
N ALA A 92 7.38 10.80 -10.89
CA ALA A 92 7.51 9.38 -10.56
C ALA A 92 7.02 9.09 -9.13
N MET A 93 7.40 9.96 -8.17
CA MET A 93 6.97 9.90 -6.78
C MET A 93 5.46 10.09 -6.64
N ALA A 94 4.88 11.10 -7.29
CA ALA A 94 3.45 11.37 -7.22
C ALA A 94 2.61 10.22 -7.79
N ILE A 95 2.99 9.68 -8.95
CA ILE A 95 2.27 8.57 -9.58
C ILE A 95 2.43 7.30 -8.74
N SER A 96 3.64 7.00 -8.26
CA SER A 96 3.89 5.83 -7.42
C SER A 96 3.14 5.92 -6.09
N ALA A 97 3.14 7.08 -5.44
CA ALA A 97 2.37 7.31 -4.21
C ALA A 97 0.87 7.13 -4.42
N THR A 98 0.35 7.61 -5.55
CA THR A 98 -1.06 7.41 -5.94
C THR A 98 -1.36 5.92 -6.16
N LEU A 99 -0.45 5.18 -6.79
CA LEU A 99 -0.60 3.76 -7.06
C LEU A 99 -0.61 2.93 -5.76
N TRP A 100 0.33 3.22 -4.86
CA TRP A 100 0.37 2.62 -3.52
C TRP A 100 -0.84 2.97 -2.66
N TRP A 101 -1.30 4.21 -2.74
CA TRP A 101 -2.53 4.65 -2.07
C TRP A 101 -3.75 3.88 -2.57
N ILE A 102 -3.94 3.80 -3.90
CA ILE A 102 -5.06 3.07 -4.51
C ILE A 102 -5.01 1.60 -4.10
N LEU A 103 -3.84 0.97 -4.15
CA LEU A 103 -3.68 -0.42 -3.74
C LEU A 103 -4.06 -0.63 -2.27
N GLY A 104 -3.53 0.21 -1.37
CA GLY A 104 -3.85 0.18 0.06
C GLY A 104 -5.34 0.41 0.34
N GLN A 105 -5.97 1.30 -0.43
CA GLN A 105 -7.39 1.63 -0.32
C GLN A 105 -8.30 0.51 -0.85
N VAL A 106 -7.95 -0.12 -1.97
CA VAL A 106 -8.67 -1.27 -2.55
C VAL A 106 -8.60 -2.48 -1.60
N VAL A 107 -7.46 -2.73 -0.98
CA VAL A 107 -7.33 -3.82 -0.01
C VAL A 107 -8.14 -3.51 1.25
N ALA A 108 -8.11 -2.26 1.73
CA ALA A 108 -8.90 -1.85 2.90
C ALA A 108 -10.41 -1.94 2.67
N THR A 109 -10.91 -1.62 1.47
CA THR A 109 -12.34 -1.78 1.15
C THR A 109 -12.73 -3.26 1.10
N ARG A 110 -11.87 -4.14 0.55
CA ARG A 110 -12.08 -5.60 0.53
C ARG A 110 -12.08 -6.21 1.92
N VAL A 111 -11.09 -5.91 2.76
CA VAL A 111 -11.00 -6.47 4.12
C VAL A 111 -12.16 -5.97 5.00
N ALA A 112 -12.63 -4.74 4.81
CA ALA A 112 -13.77 -4.21 5.55
C ALA A 112 -15.11 -4.93 5.25
N GLN A 113 -15.21 -5.62 4.09
CA GLN A 113 -16.37 -6.44 3.74
C GLN A 113 -16.33 -7.84 4.35
N ARG A 114 -15.18 -8.30 4.88
CA ARG A 114 -15.05 -9.62 5.50
C ARG A 114 -15.64 -9.61 6.93
N PRO A 115 -16.15 -10.75 7.43
CA PRO A 115 -16.70 -10.85 8.79
C PRO A 115 -15.62 -10.67 9.87
N VAL A 116 -14.38 -11.11 9.61
CA VAL A 116 -13.21 -10.90 10.47
C VAL A 116 -12.36 -9.78 9.90
N VAL A 117 -12.26 -8.66 10.62
CA VAL A 117 -11.54 -7.46 10.21
C VAL A 117 -10.27 -7.34 11.05
N GLY A 118 -9.11 -7.36 10.42
CA GLY A 118 -7.83 -7.23 11.13
C GLY A 118 -6.71 -6.71 10.23
N TRP A 119 -5.77 -5.98 10.84
CA TRP A 119 -4.59 -5.43 10.16
C TRP A 119 -3.67 -6.50 9.57
N ARG A 120 -3.61 -7.68 10.18
CA ARG A 120 -2.86 -8.83 9.64
C ARG A 120 -3.45 -9.32 8.32
N GLU A 121 -4.77 -9.29 8.18
CA GLU A 121 -5.44 -9.71 6.95
C GLU A 121 -5.25 -8.68 5.84
N TRP A 122 -5.32 -7.39 6.19
CA TRP A 122 -4.94 -6.30 5.28
C TRP A 122 -3.51 -6.47 4.78
N ALA A 123 -2.54 -6.71 5.66
CA ALA A 123 -1.15 -6.85 5.26
C ALA A 123 -0.93 -8.06 4.34
N LYS A 124 -1.56 -9.21 4.63
CA LYS A 124 -1.48 -10.40 3.77
C LYS A 124 -2.05 -10.12 2.38
N GLU A 125 -3.25 -9.56 2.30
CA GLU A 125 -3.91 -9.32 1.02
C GLU A 125 -3.21 -8.20 0.23
N PHE A 126 -2.65 -7.20 0.92
CA PHE A 126 -1.80 -6.17 0.33
C PHE A 126 -0.51 -6.73 -0.25
N VAL A 127 0.19 -7.61 0.47
CA VAL A 127 1.40 -8.26 -0.04
C VAL A 127 1.08 -9.14 -1.24
N THR A 128 0.00 -9.93 -1.20
CA THR A 128 -0.40 -10.76 -2.34
C THR A 128 -0.68 -9.94 -3.60
N MET A 129 -1.37 -8.79 -3.47
CA MET A 129 -1.60 -7.92 -4.62
C MET A 129 -0.33 -7.14 -5.03
N GLY A 130 0.47 -6.72 -4.05
CA GLY A 130 1.74 -6.02 -4.26
C GLY A 130 2.79 -6.87 -4.97
N LEU A 131 2.77 -8.20 -4.79
CA LEU A 131 3.64 -9.12 -5.53
C LEU A 131 3.45 -9.00 -7.04
N GLY A 132 2.21 -8.83 -7.52
CA GLY A 132 1.97 -8.62 -8.95
C GLY A 132 2.62 -7.34 -9.47
N LEU A 133 2.56 -6.26 -8.68
CA LEU A 133 3.22 -4.99 -9.00
C LEU A 133 4.75 -5.13 -9.00
N TRP A 134 5.32 -5.84 -8.02
CA TRP A 134 6.76 -6.09 -7.93
C TRP A 134 7.27 -6.98 -9.05
N ILE A 135 6.55 -8.05 -9.41
CA ILE A 135 6.88 -8.91 -10.55
C ILE A 135 6.84 -8.10 -11.84
N GLY A 136 5.81 -7.28 -12.04
CA GLY A 136 5.72 -6.39 -13.20
C GLY A 136 6.88 -5.40 -13.28
N ALA A 137 7.24 -4.76 -12.16
CA ALA A 137 8.37 -3.84 -12.10
C ALA A 137 9.71 -4.54 -12.38
N ALA A 138 9.95 -5.71 -11.79
CA ALA A 138 11.14 -6.51 -12.03
C ALA A 138 11.24 -6.96 -13.50
N MET A 139 10.13 -7.39 -14.10
CA MET A 139 10.08 -7.82 -15.49
C MET A 139 10.30 -6.65 -16.46
N ALA A 140 9.68 -5.49 -16.21
CA ALA A 140 9.91 -4.28 -16.98
C ALA A 140 11.39 -3.84 -16.92
N LEU A 141 12.01 -3.96 -15.75
CA LEU A 141 13.41 -3.65 -15.55
C LEU A 141 14.34 -4.63 -16.27
N ALA A 142 14.05 -5.93 -16.21
CA ALA A 142 14.79 -6.95 -16.94
C ALA A 142 14.71 -6.73 -18.46
N ILE A 143 13.53 -6.43 -18.99
CA ILE A 143 13.34 -6.09 -20.41
C ILE A 143 14.11 -4.82 -20.78
N GLY A 144 14.05 -3.78 -19.94
CA GLY A 144 14.80 -2.54 -20.16
C GLY A 144 16.31 -2.77 -20.18
N ALA A 145 16.83 -3.60 -19.28
CA ALA A 145 18.26 -3.96 -19.24
C ALA A 145 18.69 -4.72 -20.51
N LEU A 146 17.90 -5.70 -20.96
CA LEU A 146 18.14 -6.43 -22.20
C LEU A 146 18.11 -5.52 -23.43
N ALA A 147 17.13 -4.61 -23.51
CA ALA A 147 16.99 -3.67 -24.62
C ALA A 147 18.17 -2.69 -24.72
N LEU A 148 18.79 -2.34 -23.59
CA LEU A 148 19.95 -1.46 -23.52
C LEU A 148 21.29 -2.20 -23.69
N GLY A 149 21.29 -3.53 -23.85
CA GLY A 149 22.51 -4.33 -23.98
C GLY A 149 23.35 -4.40 -22.69
N ALA A 150 22.71 -4.19 -21.54
CA ALA A 150 23.38 -4.21 -20.24
C ALA A 150 23.51 -5.63 -19.64
N LEU A 151 22.93 -6.64 -20.30
CA LEU A 151 22.98 -8.07 -19.93
C LEU A 151 23.62 -8.90 -21.05
#